data_AF-A0A0D7X1F0-F1
#
_entry.id   AF-A0A0D7X1F0-F1
#
_cell.length_a   1.000
_cell.length_b   1.000
_cell.length_c   1.000
_cell.angle_alpha   90.00
_cell.angle_beta   90.00
_cell.angle_gamma   90.00
#
_symmetry.space_group_name_H-M   'P 1'
#
loop_
_entity.id
_entity.type
_entity.pdbx_description
1 polymer ?
#
loop_
_entity_poly.entity_id
_entity_poly.type
_entity_poly.pdbx_seq_one_letter_code
_entity_poly.pdbx_strand_id
1 'polypeptide(L)'
;MIYFGTKAIFKVELSEIETFREIMAWRNYLKMMDAFIKHYREKVAFSALLFRHMKFQYLVTRWGLVLFVFSSILLVGGALLSLLALQMTIGIVSLAFWFVCACIMYTLAYVFIKKAKVIIKTRYSIQPKKGAWQTKEFYQYQFKCFENQLHLFNLYDEKKLEFLINLIEKEIARGKPKEYLASGVYLALFVPLWVQFLTAIYKAVHVEVLSVAQEVLIFLGIGFGILIAIRIWGGYKKMFAETAELFQNNDSQTLSEIIKLSESALLKLKSEERKA
;
A
#
# COMPACT_ATOMS: atom_id res chain seq x y z
N MET A 1 -20.50 26.29 62.14
CA MET A 1 -19.59 25.30 61.53
C MET A 1 -20.24 24.65 60.29
N ILE A 2 -20.67 25.43 59.29
CA ILE A 2 -21.40 24.94 58.09
C ILE A 2 -20.75 25.43 56.77
N TYR A 3 -19.64 26.18 56.84
CA TYR A 3 -19.03 26.83 55.67
C TYR A 3 -18.07 25.98 54.83
N PHE A 4 -17.87 24.69 55.16
CA PHE A 4 -16.90 23.83 54.45
C PHE A 4 -17.50 22.95 53.34
N GLY A 5 -18.82 22.76 53.29
CA GLY A 5 -19.47 21.87 52.31
C GLY A 5 -19.67 22.45 50.91
N THR A 6 -19.94 23.75 50.80
CA THR A 6 -20.24 24.42 49.51
C THR A 6 -19.00 24.59 48.62
N LYS A 7 -17.80 24.69 49.20
CA LYS A 7 -16.56 24.89 48.45
C LYS A 7 -16.07 23.63 47.73
N ALA A 8 -16.40 22.45 48.27
CA ALA A 8 -16.06 21.17 47.64
C ALA A 8 -16.97 20.84 46.45
N ILE A 9 -18.28 21.11 46.58
CA ILE A 9 -19.27 20.87 45.53
C ILE A 9 -18.98 21.74 44.30
N PHE A 10 -18.67 23.02 44.51
CA PHE A 10 -18.33 23.95 43.42
C PHE A 10 -17.06 23.54 42.64
N LYS A 11 -16.09 22.91 43.32
CA LYS A 11 -14.84 22.48 42.70
C LYS A 11 -15.03 21.22 41.84
N VAL A 12 -15.95 20.34 42.22
CA VAL A 12 -16.31 19.15 41.42
C VAL A 12 -17.07 19.56 40.17
N GLU A 13 -18.07 20.44 40.29
CA GLU A 13 -18.83 20.94 39.13
C GLU A 13 -17.95 21.70 38.12
N LEU A 14 -16.99 22.51 38.58
CA LEU A 14 -16.03 23.16 37.68
C LEU A 14 -15.12 22.16 36.94
N SER A 15 -14.69 21.09 37.61
CA SER A 15 -13.85 20.06 36.98
C SER A 15 -14.60 19.24 35.92
N GLU A 16 -15.90 19.00 36.13
CA GLU A 16 -16.77 18.32 35.16
C GLU A 16 -17.08 19.20 33.95
N ILE A 17 -17.25 20.51 34.16
CA ILE A 17 -17.46 21.49 33.08
C ILE A 17 -16.20 21.65 32.23
N GLU A 18 -15.01 21.67 32.85
CA GLU A 18 -13.73 21.73 32.13
C GLU A 18 -13.49 20.46 31.30
N THR A 19 -13.70 19.27 31.88
CA THR A 19 -13.58 18.00 31.13
C THR A 19 -14.61 17.89 30.01
N PHE A 20 -15.85 18.33 30.20
CA PHE A 20 -16.86 18.33 29.14
C PHE A 20 -16.50 19.31 28.00
N ARG A 21 -15.96 20.48 28.33
CA ARG A 21 -15.48 21.46 27.35
C ARG A 21 -14.30 20.91 26.55
N GLU A 22 -13.36 20.22 27.20
CA GLU A 22 -12.26 19.53 26.53
C GLU A 22 -12.76 18.42 25.60
N ILE A 23 -13.69 17.58 26.05
CA ILE A 23 -14.28 16.50 25.23
C ILE A 23 -15.00 17.06 24.00
N MET A 24 -15.77 18.15 24.13
CA MET A 24 -16.41 18.80 23.00
C MET A 24 -15.41 19.42 22.02
N ALA A 25 -14.34 20.06 22.53
CA ALA A 25 -13.27 20.59 21.70
C ALA A 25 -12.59 19.48 20.90
N TRP A 26 -12.26 18.36 21.55
CA TRP A 26 -11.71 17.15 20.92
C TRP A 26 -12.63 16.57 19.84
N ARG A 27 -13.94 16.49 20.10
CA ARG A 27 -14.93 15.98 19.14
C ARG A 27 -15.04 16.87 17.90
N ASN A 28 -15.04 18.19 18.09
CA ASN A 28 -15.05 19.13 16.98
C ASN A 28 -13.74 19.07 16.17
N TYR A 29 -12.62 18.86 16.84
CA TYR A 29 -11.33 18.68 16.19
C TYR A 29 -11.28 17.41 15.35
N LEU A 30 -11.76 16.27 15.88
CA LEU A 30 -11.86 15.01 15.14
C LEU A 30 -12.71 15.16 13.87
N LYS A 31 -13.88 15.81 13.96
CA LYS A 31 -14.72 16.08 12.78
C LYS A 31 -14.03 16.94 11.73
N MET A 32 -13.29 17.97 12.16
CA MET A 32 -12.51 18.80 11.25
C MET A 32 -11.40 17.99 10.58
N MET A 33 -10.74 17.11 11.34
CA MET A 33 -9.68 16.25 10.84
C MET A 33 -10.21 15.21 9.85
N ASP A 34 -11.34 14.58 10.13
CA ASP A 34 -12.02 13.67 9.20
C ASP A 34 -12.40 14.39 7.90
N ALA A 35 -12.91 15.63 8.01
CA ALA A 35 -13.21 16.45 6.85
C ALA A 35 -11.94 16.81 6.06
N PHE A 36 -10.84 17.12 6.73
CA PHE A 36 -9.54 17.38 6.11
C PHE A 36 -8.99 16.13 5.40
N ILE A 37 -8.98 14.97 6.06
CA ILE A 37 -8.51 13.70 5.50
C ILE A 37 -9.37 13.31 4.30
N LYS A 38 -10.69 13.42 4.41
CA LYS A 38 -11.62 13.14 3.31
C LYS A 38 -11.34 14.07 2.13
N HIS A 39 -11.16 15.36 2.37
CA HIS A 39 -10.87 16.33 1.32
C HIS A 39 -9.51 16.07 0.65
N TYR A 40 -8.50 15.69 1.44
CA TYR A 40 -7.19 15.27 0.93
C TYR A 40 -7.38 14.06 0.00
N ARG A 41 -8.09 13.03 0.47
CA ARG A 41 -8.35 11.80 -0.29
C ARG A 41 -9.07 12.04 -1.60
N GLU A 42 -9.97 13.01 -1.65
CA GLU A 42 -10.79 13.28 -2.84
C GLU A 42 -10.12 14.23 -3.84
N LYS A 43 -9.22 15.13 -3.39
CA LYS A 43 -8.72 16.22 -4.24
C LYS A 43 -7.20 16.33 -4.35
N VAL A 44 -6.44 15.90 -3.35
CA VAL A 44 -4.99 16.14 -3.27
C VAL A 44 -4.18 14.84 -3.33
N ALA A 45 -4.76 13.74 -2.86
CA ALA A 45 -4.14 12.44 -2.89
C ALA A 45 -3.69 12.08 -4.30
N PHE A 46 -2.54 11.43 -4.37
CA PHE A 46 -1.95 10.91 -5.60
C PHE A 46 -2.97 10.12 -6.43
N SER A 47 -3.72 9.26 -5.74
CA SER A 47 -4.78 8.46 -6.31
C SER A 47 -5.93 9.31 -6.87
N ALA A 48 -6.34 10.39 -6.19
CA ALA A 48 -7.37 11.29 -6.69
C ALA A 48 -6.95 12.05 -7.96
N LEU A 49 -5.72 12.56 -8.01
CA LEU A 49 -5.23 13.35 -9.14
C LEU A 49 -5.13 12.53 -10.43
N LEU A 50 -4.84 11.23 -10.34
CA LEU A 50 -4.67 10.36 -11.49
C LEU A 50 -5.93 9.54 -11.83
N PHE A 51 -6.52 8.87 -10.83
CA PHE A 51 -7.56 7.87 -11.05
C PHE A 51 -8.94 8.44 -11.24
N ARG A 52 -9.16 9.69 -10.84
CA ARG A 52 -10.39 10.42 -11.19
C ARG A 52 -10.65 10.39 -12.70
N HIS A 53 -9.58 10.31 -13.50
CA HIS A 53 -9.63 10.27 -14.97
C HIS A 53 -9.40 8.88 -15.57
N MET A 54 -9.20 7.82 -14.75
CA MET A 54 -8.88 6.46 -15.22
C MET A 54 -9.65 5.35 -14.49
N LYS A 55 -10.92 5.60 -14.10
CA LYS A 55 -11.74 4.65 -13.32
C LYS A 55 -11.84 3.24 -13.95
N PHE A 56 -12.02 3.15 -15.27
CA PHE A 56 -12.12 1.85 -15.94
C PHE A 56 -10.80 1.09 -15.92
N GLN A 57 -9.69 1.76 -16.22
CA GLN A 57 -8.37 1.13 -16.23
C GLN A 57 -7.95 0.68 -14.84
N TYR A 58 -8.31 1.45 -13.81
CA TYR A 58 -8.13 1.02 -12.43
C TYR A 58 -8.80 -0.33 -12.17
N LEU A 59 -10.07 -0.46 -12.54
CA LEU A 59 -10.84 -1.68 -12.32
C LEU A 59 -10.25 -2.85 -13.11
N VAL A 60 -9.88 -2.64 -14.37
CA VAL A 60 -9.27 -3.68 -15.21
C VAL A 60 -7.90 -4.12 -14.67
N THR A 61 -7.03 -3.19 -14.26
CA THR A 61 -5.73 -3.52 -13.67
C THR A 61 -5.89 -4.26 -12.34
N ARG A 62 -6.91 -3.91 -11.54
CA ARG A 62 -7.23 -4.61 -10.29
C ARG A 62 -7.58 -6.07 -10.52
N TRP A 63 -8.55 -6.32 -11.40
CA TRP A 63 -8.98 -7.69 -11.70
C TRP A 63 -7.90 -8.47 -12.45
N GLY A 64 -7.15 -7.83 -13.34
CA GLY A 64 -6.01 -8.43 -14.01
C GLY A 64 -4.95 -8.90 -13.01
N LEU A 65 -4.66 -8.12 -11.97
CA LEU A 65 -3.71 -8.49 -10.93
C LEU A 65 -4.18 -9.70 -10.12
N VAL A 66 -5.46 -9.72 -9.71
CA VAL A 66 -6.05 -10.88 -9.02
C VAL A 66 -5.95 -12.14 -9.89
N LEU A 67 -6.30 -12.02 -11.18
CA LEU A 67 -6.20 -13.11 -12.15
C LEU A 67 -4.76 -13.60 -12.30
N PHE A 68 -3.79 -12.68 -12.36
CA PHE A 68 -2.38 -13.03 -12.46
C PHE A 68 -1.88 -13.79 -11.22
N VAL A 69 -2.25 -13.34 -10.01
CA VAL A 69 -1.90 -14.04 -8.77
C VAL A 69 -2.50 -15.45 -8.78
N PHE A 70 -3.76 -15.57 -9.16
CA PHE A 70 -4.42 -16.87 -9.30
C PHE A 70 -3.72 -17.78 -10.33
N SER A 71 -3.35 -17.24 -11.49
CA SER A 71 -2.58 -17.97 -12.52
C SER A 71 -1.22 -18.44 -12.00
N SER A 72 -0.58 -17.68 -11.12
CA SER A 72 0.71 -18.05 -10.51
C SER A 72 0.55 -19.21 -9.52
N ILE A 73 -0.55 -19.25 -8.77
CA ILE A 73 -0.89 -20.39 -7.90
C ILE A 73 -1.15 -21.64 -8.75
N LEU A 74 -1.91 -21.51 -9.85
CA LEU A 74 -2.16 -22.62 -10.78
C LEU A 74 -0.88 -23.10 -11.48
N LEU A 75 0.07 -22.21 -11.77
CA LEU A 75 1.38 -22.58 -12.30
C LEU A 75 2.12 -23.50 -11.33
N VAL A 76 2.20 -23.09 -10.06
CA VAL A 76 2.84 -23.90 -9.03
C VAL A 76 2.11 -25.23 -8.88
N GLY A 77 0.79 -25.23 -8.67
CA GLY A 77 0.01 -26.46 -8.54
C GLY A 77 0.11 -27.39 -9.76
N GLY A 78 0.08 -26.84 -10.97
CA GLY A 78 0.22 -27.60 -12.22
C GLY A 78 1.61 -28.19 -12.40
N ALA A 79 2.67 -27.45 -12.06
CA ALA A 79 4.03 -27.97 -12.05
C ALA A 79 4.19 -29.12 -11.04
N LEU A 80 3.58 -28.98 -9.86
CA LEU A 80 3.58 -30.04 -8.84
C LEU A 80 2.86 -31.31 -9.31
N LEU A 81 1.66 -31.16 -9.87
CA LEU A 81 0.90 -32.29 -10.42
C LEU A 81 1.63 -32.96 -11.59
N SER A 82 2.27 -32.17 -12.44
CA SER A 82 3.09 -32.68 -13.56
C SER A 82 4.27 -33.53 -13.06
N LEU A 83 4.87 -33.17 -11.93
CA LEU A 83 5.97 -33.92 -11.31
C LEU A 83 5.47 -35.20 -10.63
N LEU A 84 4.35 -35.14 -9.91
CA LEU A 84 3.82 -36.28 -9.13
C LEU A 84 3.09 -37.32 -9.99
N ALA A 85 2.34 -36.89 -11.00
CA ALA A 85 1.50 -37.76 -11.82
C ALA A 85 2.16 -38.17 -13.15
N LEU A 86 3.41 -37.75 -13.41
CA LEU A 86 4.13 -37.94 -14.69
C LEU A 86 3.37 -37.40 -15.92
N GLN A 87 2.33 -36.59 -15.73
CA GLN A 87 1.53 -36.00 -16.81
C GLN A 87 2.06 -34.61 -17.17
N MET A 88 3.06 -34.58 -18.06
CA MET A 88 3.69 -33.35 -18.57
C MET A 88 2.71 -32.34 -19.19
N THR A 89 1.58 -32.82 -19.71
CA THR A 89 0.55 -31.99 -20.36
C THR A 89 -0.04 -30.95 -19.41
N ILE A 90 -0.28 -31.31 -18.15
CA ILE A 90 -0.86 -30.39 -17.15
C ILE A 90 0.10 -29.25 -16.84
N GLY A 91 1.39 -29.55 -16.67
CA GLY A 91 2.43 -28.55 -16.42
C GLY A 91 2.57 -27.56 -17.58
N ILE A 92 2.57 -28.06 -18.82
CA ILE A 92 2.69 -27.24 -20.03
C ILE A 92 1.48 -26.30 -20.18
N VAL A 93 0.25 -26.80 -19.95
CA VAL A 93 -0.96 -25.97 -20.04
C VAL A 93 -0.97 -24.87 -18.99
N SER A 94 -0.60 -25.19 -17.74
CA SER A 94 -0.50 -24.18 -16.67
C SER A 94 0.57 -23.12 -16.96
N LEU A 95 1.71 -23.51 -17.55
CA LEU A 95 2.76 -22.58 -17.98
C LEU A 95 2.28 -21.66 -19.10
N ALA A 96 1.62 -22.20 -20.12
CA ALA A 96 1.07 -21.42 -21.22
C ALA A 96 0.03 -20.41 -20.72
N PHE A 97 -0.88 -20.85 -19.83
CA PHE A 97 -1.90 -19.97 -19.23
C PHE A 97 -1.27 -18.84 -18.42
N TRP A 98 -0.26 -19.14 -17.60
CA TRP A 98 0.46 -18.14 -16.82
C TRP A 98 1.17 -17.13 -17.73
N PHE A 99 1.82 -17.58 -18.80
CA PHE A 99 2.51 -16.71 -19.74
C PHE A 99 1.55 -15.75 -20.45
N VAL A 100 0.37 -16.23 -20.86
CA VAL A 100 -0.69 -15.38 -21.43
C VAL A 100 -1.13 -14.32 -20.42
N CYS A 101 -1.36 -14.70 -19.16
CA CYS A 101 -1.71 -13.75 -18.10
C CYS A 101 -0.60 -12.72 -17.86
N ALA A 102 0.67 -13.14 -17.89
CA ALA A 102 1.83 -12.26 -17.76
C ALA A 102 1.88 -11.22 -18.89
N CYS A 103 1.67 -11.63 -20.13
CA CYS A 103 1.63 -10.73 -21.29
C CYS A 103 0.46 -9.73 -21.18
N ILE A 104 -0.72 -10.19 -20.76
CA ILE A 104 -1.87 -9.30 -20.52
C ILE A 104 -1.54 -8.27 -19.43
N MET A 105 -0.95 -8.69 -18.32
CA MET A 105 -0.56 -7.76 -17.25
C MET A 105 0.48 -6.75 -17.68
N TYR A 106 1.48 -7.20 -18.45
CA TYR A 106 2.51 -6.31 -18.98
C TYR A 106 1.92 -5.23 -19.91
N THR A 107 1.01 -5.65 -20.81
CA THR A 107 0.32 -4.70 -21.71
C THR A 107 -0.58 -3.73 -20.94
N LEU A 108 -1.32 -4.20 -19.94
CA LEU A 108 -2.13 -3.33 -19.07
C LEU A 108 -1.26 -2.30 -18.33
N ALA A 109 -0.14 -2.73 -17.74
CA ALA A 109 0.79 -1.84 -17.05
C ALA A 109 1.39 -0.79 -18.00
N TYR A 110 1.77 -1.19 -19.22
CA TYR A 110 2.28 -0.28 -20.23
C TYR A 110 1.23 0.78 -20.65
N VAL A 111 0.01 0.33 -20.92
CA VAL A 111 -1.11 1.23 -21.29
C VAL A 111 -1.44 2.17 -20.14
N PHE A 112 -1.39 1.70 -18.90
CA PHE A 112 -1.59 2.51 -17.70
C PHE A 112 -0.55 3.63 -17.61
N ILE A 113 0.74 3.31 -17.71
CA ILE A 113 1.83 4.30 -17.68
C ILE A 113 1.66 5.32 -18.80
N LYS A 114 1.31 4.88 -20.02
CA LYS A 114 1.10 5.78 -21.16
C LYS A 114 -0.04 6.75 -20.89
N LYS A 115 -1.18 6.29 -20.37
CA LYS A 115 -2.32 7.17 -20.06
C LYS A 115 -2.03 8.11 -18.90
N ALA A 116 -1.34 7.65 -17.86
CA ALA A 116 -0.89 8.50 -16.75
C ALA A 116 -0.06 9.69 -17.27
N LYS A 117 0.89 9.44 -18.18
CA LYS A 117 1.70 10.50 -18.81
C LYS A 117 0.86 11.49 -19.62
N VAL A 118 -0.13 11.00 -20.37
CA VAL A 118 -1.03 11.86 -21.15
C VAL A 118 -1.86 12.76 -20.23
N ILE A 119 -2.41 12.22 -19.15
CA ILE A 119 -3.21 13.00 -18.19
C ILE A 119 -2.35 14.06 -17.52
N ILE A 120 -1.14 13.70 -17.09
CA ILE A 120 -0.21 14.64 -16.44
C ILE A 120 0.15 15.80 -17.38
N LYS A 121 0.46 15.48 -18.64
CA LYS A 121 0.77 16.50 -19.64
C LYS A 121 -0.43 17.38 -19.99
N THR A 122 -1.62 16.81 -20.11
CA THR A 122 -2.81 17.54 -20.60
C THR A 122 -3.55 18.31 -19.51
N ARG A 123 -3.57 17.82 -18.27
CA ARG A 123 -4.32 18.43 -17.17
C ARG A 123 -3.47 19.29 -16.25
N TYR A 124 -2.20 18.93 -16.06
CA TYR A 124 -1.30 19.61 -15.14
C TYR A 124 -0.15 20.34 -15.84
N SER A 125 -0.06 20.25 -17.18
CA SER A 125 1.00 20.88 -17.99
C SER A 125 2.43 20.51 -17.58
N ILE A 126 2.59 19.37 -16.91
CA ILE A 126 3.89 18.85 -16.45
C ILE A 126 4.48 17.96 -17.53
N GLN A 127 5.78 18.10 -17.82
CA GLN A 127 6.45 17.25 -18.81
C GLN A 127 6.97 15.95 -18.15
N PRO A 128 6.38 14.79 -18.44
CA PRO A 128 6.84 13.53 -17.85
C PRO A 128 8.21 13.13 -18.41
N LYS A 129 9.09 12.61 -17.54
CA LYS A 129 10.41 12.08 -17.95
C LYS A 129 10.28 10.72 -18.69
N LYS A 130 11.35 10.30 -19.37
CA LYS A 130 11.43 8.94 -19.97
C LYS A 130 11.32 7.89 -18.87
N GLY A 131 10.54 6.83 -19.10
CA GLY A 131 10.33 5.75 -18.13
C GLY A 131 9.25 6.09 -17.08
N ALA A 132 9.51 7.03 -16.18
CA ALA A 132 8.60 7.34 -15.05
C ALA A 132 7.61 8.48 -15.36
N TRP A 133 6.47 8.47 -14.68
CA TRP A 133 5.48 9.55 -14.75
C TRP A 133 5.49 10.43 -13.49
N GLN A 134 5.93 9.90 -12.36
CA GLN A 134 6.19 10.64 -11.12
C GLN A 134 7.45 11.51 -11.32
N THR A 135 7.26 12.80 -11.60
CA THR A 135 8.37 13.77 -11.70
C THR A 135 8.45 14.64 -10.46
N LYS A 136 9.60 15.28 -10.21
CA LYS A 136 9.74 16.27 -9.12
C LYS A 136 8.70 17.40 -9.23
N GLU A 137 8.39 17.82 -10.45
CA GLU A 137 7.35 18.82 -10.75
C GLU A 137 5.95 18.36 -10.32
N PHE A 138 5.64 17.07 -10.50
CA PHE A 138 4.40 16.49 -10.03
C PHE A 138 4.29 16.50 -8.50
N TYR A 139 5.36 16.15 -7.79
CA TYR A 139 5.40 16.24 -6.33
C TYR A 139 5.27 17.69 -5.83
N GLN A 140 5.89 18.65 -6.53
CA GLN A 140 5.73 20.08 -6.21
C GLN A 140 4.29 20.55 -6.40
N TYR A 141 3.63 20.13 -7.49
CA TYR A 141 2.22 20.44 -7.71
C TYR A 141 1.32 19.84 -6.62
N GLN A 142 1.56 18.57 -6.25
CA GLN A 142 0.85 17.91 -5.16
C GLN A 142 1.05 18.66 -3.84
N PHE A 143 2.29 19.03 -3.51
CA PHE A 143 2.62 19.78 -2.32
C PHE A 143 1.92 21.15 -2.31
N LYS A 144 1.90 21.88 -3.43
CA LYS A 144 1.17 23.15 -3.53
C LYS A 144 -0.34 22.97 -3.32
N CYS A 145 -0.94 21.89 -3.84
CA CYS A 145 -2.34 21.58 -3.59
C CYS A 145 -2.60 21.29 -2.11
N PHE A 146 -1.66 20.60 -1.45
CA PHE A 146 -1.70 20.31 -0.02
C PHE A 146 -1.56 21.58 0.83
N GLU A 147 -0.62 22.45 0.50
CA GLU A 147 -0.40 23.75 1.16
C GLU A 147 -1.67 24.63 1.07
N ASN A 148 -2.25 24.74 -0.13
CA ASN A 148 -3.53 25.43 -0.31
C ASN A 148 -4.63 24.84 0.58
N GLN A 149 -4.65 23.51 0.76
CA GLN A 149 -5.62 22.86 1.64
C GLN A 149 -5.36 23.20 3.10
N LEU A 150 -4.11 23.23 3.56
CA LEU A 150 -3.77 23.65 4.93
C LEU A 150 -4.26 25.08 5.20
N HIS A 151 -4.11 25.99 4.23
CA HIS A 151 -4.66 27.35 4.34
C HIS A 151 -6.19 27.37 4.40
N LEU A 152 -6.87 26.59 3.56
CA LEU A 152 -8.35 26.51 3.54
C LEU A 152 -8.94 26.03 4.89
N PHE A 153 -8.24 25.13 5.58
CA PHE A 153 -8.65 24.63 6.90
C PHE A 153 -8.04 25.44 8.07
N ASN A 154 -7.31 26.52 7.80
CA ASN A 154 -6.60 27.32 8.80
C ASN A 154 -5.65 26.50 9.70
N LEU A 155 -4.98 25.51 9.09
CA LEU A 155 -4.03 24.59 9.72
C LEU A 155 -2.57 24.94 9.38
N TYR A 156 -2.32 25.94 8.52
CA TYR A 156 -0.98 26.41 8.15
C TYR A 156 -0.36 27.28 9.24
N ASP A 157 -0.03 26.66 10.37
CA ASP A 157 0.64 27.26 11.53
C ASP A 157 1.52 26.19 12.19
N GLU A 158 2.68 26.57 12.73
CA GLU A 158 3.68 25.64 13.25
C GLU A 158 3.09 24.71 14.32
N LYS A 159 2.42 25.29 15.31
CA LYS A 159 1.79 24.55 16.42
C LYS A 159 0.66 23.64 15.95
N LYS A 160 -0.11 24.08 14.94
CA LYS A 160 -1.24 23.30 14.40
C LYS A 160 -0.75 22.13 13.55
N LEU A 161 0.33 22.32 12.79
CA LEU A 161 0.99 21.27 12.02
C LEU A 161 1.60 20.21 12.93
N GLU A 162 2.31 20.61 13.98
CA GLU A 162 2.84 19.65 14.98
C GLU A 162 1.72 18.89 15.70
N PHE A 163 0.61 19.57 16.01
CA PHE A 163 -0.55 18.91 16.58
C PHE A 163 -1.21 17.93 15.60
N LEU A 164 -1.35 18.30 14.33
CA LEU A 164 -1.89 17.46 13.27
C LEU A 164 -1.05 16.19 13.08
N ILE A 165 0.28 16.33 13.02
CA ILE A 165 1.21 15.19 12.92
C ILE A 165 1.02 14.24 14.09
N ASN A 166 1.08 14.75 15.32
CA ASN A 166 0.91 13.94 16.53
C ASN A 166 -0.43 13.19 16.58
N LEU A 167 -1.51 13.83 16.12
CA LEU A 167 -2.84 13.23 16.13
C LEU A 167 -2.94 12.12 15.10
N ILE A 168 -2.42 12.36 13.88
CA ILE A 168 -2.38 11.35 12.82
C ILE A 168 -1.48 10.16 13.22
N GLU A 169 -0.34 10.40 13.85
CA GLU A 169 0.53 9.32 14.35
C GLU A 169 -0.17 8.44 15.38
N LYS A 170 -0.93 9.05 16.31
CA LYS A 170 -1.75 8.30 17.27
C LYS A 170 -2.85 7.49 16.57
N GLU A 171 -3.46 8.05 15.52
CA GLU A 171 -4.49 7.35 14.75
C GLU A 171 -3.90 6.17 13.97
N ILE A 172 -2.73 6.33 13.34
CA ILE A 172 -2.00 5.23 12.70
C ILE A 172 -1.65 4.15 13.74
N ALA A 173 -1.18 4.54 14.93
CA ALA A 173 -0.83 3.59 15.98
C ALA A 173 -2.04 2.78 16.50
N ARG A 174 -3.20 3.43 16.64
CA ARG A 174 -4.48 2.79 17.04
C ARG A 174 -5.07 1.92 15.92
N GLY A 175 -4.93 2.37 14.68
CA GLY A 175 -5.43 1.75 13.46
C GLY A 175 -4.49 0.73 12.84
N LYS A 176 -3.53 0.14 13.58
CA LYS A 176 -2.77 -1.04 13.15
C LYS A 176 -3.51 -2.33 13.56
N PRO A 177 -4.45 -2.88 12.78
CA PRO A 177 -4.84 -4.27 12.95
C PRO A 177 -3.78 -5.17 12.29
N LYS A 178 -3.21 -6.09 13.06
CA LYS A 178 -2.94 -7.48 12.64
C LYS A 178 -2.20 -7.73 11.31
N GLU A 179 -1.42 -6.80 10.74
CA GLU A 179 -0.55 -7.10 9.58
C GLU A 179 0.47 -8.22 9.91
N TYR A 180 0.92 -8.27 11.17
CA TYR A 180 1.70 -9.39 11.72
C TYR A 180 0.90 -10.67 11.89
N LEU A 181 -0.43 -10.57 12.05
CA LEU A 181 -1.30 -11.73 12.22
C LEU A 181 -1.63 -12.35 10.85
N ALA A 182 -1.79 -11.54 9.80
CA ALA A 182 -1.91 -12.05 8.44
C ALA A 182 -0.61 -12.68 7.94
N SER A 183 0.53 -12.03 8.16
CA SER A 183 1.85 -12.60 7.81
C SER A 183 2.23 -13.79 8.70
N GLY A 184 1.84 -13.77 9.98
CA GLY A 184 1.98 -14.89 10.91
C GLY A 184 1.11 -16.09 10.54
N VAL A 185 -0.15 -15.89 10.16
CA VAL A 185 -1.04 -16.96 9.64
C VAL A 185 -0.52 -17.50 8.32
N TYR A 186 -0.04 -16.63 7.43
CA TYR A 186 0.60 -17.05 6.18
C TYR A 186 1.82 -17.94 6.46
N LEU A 187 2.74 -17.51 7.32
CA LEU A 187 3.92 -18.32 7.69
C LEU A 187 3.52 -19.63 8.38
N ALA A 188 2.56 -19.59 9.30
CA ALA A 188 2.10 -20.77 10.04
C ALA A 188 1.44 -21.82 9.14
N LEU A 189 0.80 -21.42 8.05
CA LEU A 189 0.20 -22.33 7.08
C LEU A 189 1.18 -22.73 5.97
N PHE A 190 2.00 -21.79 5.50
CA PHE A 190 2.92 -21.99 4.38
C PHE A 190 4.13 -22.84 4.75
N VAL A 191 4.71 -22.66 5.95
CA VAL A 191 5.89 -23.41 6.37
C VAL A 191 5.60 -24.92 6.46
N PRO A 192 4.53 -25.39 7.12
CA PRO A 192 4.20 -26.82 7.13
C PRO A 192 3.91 -27.38 5.74
N LEU A 193 3.19 -26.64 4.88
CA LEU A 193 2.94 -27.01 3.49
C LEU A 193 4.26 -27.18 2.72
N TRP A 194 5.21 -26.27 2.91
CA TRP A 194 6.52 -26.31 2.25
C TRP A 194 7.39 -27.47 2.75
N VAL A 195 7.36 -27.76 4.04
CA VAL A 195 8.09 -28.90 4.63
C VAL A 195 7.51 -30.23 4.15
N GLN A 196 6.18 -30.37 4.13
CA GLN A 196 5.53 -31.56 3.58
C GLN A 196 5.83 -31.74 2.09
N PHE A 197 5.84 -30.63 1.34
CA PHE A 197 6.21 -30.63 -0.06
C PHE A 197 7.65 -31.11 -0.31
N LEU A 198 8.63 -30.57 0.42
CA LEU A 198 10.03 -31.01 0.32
C LEU A 198 10.19 -32.48 0.71
N THR A 199 9.45 -32.93 1.73
CA THR A 199 9.46 -34.33 2.19
C THR A 199 8.89 -35.26 1.12
N ALA A 200 7.82 -34.87 0.42
CA ALA A 200 7.23 -35.64 -0.67
C ALA A 200 8.18 -35.77 -1.87
N ILE A 201 8.86 -34.68 -2.25
CA ILE A 201 9.91 -34.73 -3.28
C ILE A 201 11.04 -35.67 -2.87
N TYR A 202 11.59 -35.51 -1.66
CA TYR A 202 12.70 -36.33 -1.21
C TYR A 202 12.36 -37.83 -1.17
N LYS A 203 11.13 -38.16 -0.78
CA LYS A 203 10.64 -39.54 -0.81
C LYS A 203 10.50 -40.07 -2.23
N ALA A 204 10.03 -39.27 -3.18
CA ALA A 204 9.92 -39.68 -4.59
C ALA A 204 11.29 -39.94 -5.23
N VAL A 205 12.32 -39.19 -4.83
CA VAL A 205 13.71 -39.35 -5.29
C VAL A 205 14.34 -40.66 -4.79
N HIS A 206 14.11 -41.03 -3.52
CA HIS A 206 14.75 -42.21 -2.92
C HIS A 206 14.20 -43.58 -3.37
N VAL A 207 13.08 -43.64 -4.09
CA VAL A 207 12.41 -44.91 -4.45
C VAL A 207 12.87 -45.46 -5.82
N GLU A 208 14.05 -45.07 -6.32
CA GLU A 208 14.61 -45.51 -7.63
C GLU A 208 13.73 -45.21 -8.86
N VAL A 209 12.68 -44.37 -8.72
CA VAL A 209 11.74 -44.07 -9.82
C VAL A 209 12.30 -43.03 -10.80
N LEU A 210 13.29 -42.25 -10.38
CA LEU A 210 13.86 -41.15 -11.16
C LEU A 210 15.32 -41.44 -11.53
N SER A 211 15.66 -41.25 -12.80
CA SER A 211 17.05 -41.29 -13.27
C SER A 211 17.82 -40.04 -12.79
N VAL A 212 19.14 -40.16 -12.65
CA VAL A 212 20.04 -39.05 -12.26
C VAL A 212 19.81 -37.78 -13.10
N ALA A 213 19.51 -37.93 -14.40
CA ALA A 213 19.21 -36.81 -15.27
C ALA A 213 17.90 -36.09 -14.89
N GLN A 214 16.88 -36.82 -14.43
CA GLN A 214 15.62 -36.24 -13.98
C GLN A 214 15.77 -35.53 -12.63
N GLU A 215 16.58 -36.06 -11.71
CA GLU A 215 16.91 -35.40 -10.44
C GLU A 215 17.61 -34.06 -10.69
N VAL A 216 18.61 -34.03 -11.57
CA VAL A 216 19.32 -32.81 -11.96
C VAL A 216 18.38 -31.82 -12.64
N LEU A 217 17.47 -32.29 -13.49
CA LEU A 217 16.47 -31.45 -14.15
C LEU A 217 15.49 -30.83 -13.16
N ILE A 218 15.03 -31.58 -12.16
CA ILE A 218 14.16 -31.10 -11.08
C ILE A 218 14.91 -30.06 -10.24
N PHE A 219 16.15 -30.34 -9.86
CA PHE A 219 16.94 -29.42 -9.04
C PHE A 219 17.23 -28.10 -9.77
N LEU A 220 17.60 -28.18 -11.06
CA LEU A 220 17.75 -27.01 -11.92
C LEU A 220 16.42 -26.28 -12.13
N GLY A 221 15.32 -27.00 -12.34
CA GLY A 221 13.99 -26.42 -12.52
C GLY A 221 13.49 -25.67 -11.28
N ILE A 222 13.69 -26.24 -10.09
CA ILE A 222 13.38 -25.58 -8.82
C ILE A 222 14.32 -24.39 -8.61
N GLY A 223 15.63 -24.53 -8.85
CA GLY A 223 16.59 -23.45 -8.73
C GLY A 223 16.29 -22.27 -9.67
N PHE A 224 16.01 -22.55 -10.94
CA PHE A 224 15.57 -21.54 -11.91
C PHE A 224 14.21 -20.95 -11.53
N GLY A 225 13.28 -21.76 -11.05
CA GLY A 225 11.98 -21.33 -10.56
C GLY A 225 12.11 -20.35 -9.39
N ILE A 226 13.02 -20.61 -8.45
CA ILE A 226 13.35 -19.72 -7.33
C ILE A 226 14.00 -18.43 -7.84
N LEU A 227 14.95 -18.50 -8.78
CA LEU A 227 15.59 -17.31 -9.35
C LEU A 227 14.60 -16.43 -10.13
N ILE A 228 13.72 -17.05 -10.92
CA ILE A 228 12.62 -16.39 -11.62
C ILE A 228 11.66 -15.79 -10.59
N ALA A 229 11.26 -16.54 -9.55
CA ALA A 229 10.40 -16.04 -8.50
C ALA A 229 11.04 -14.87 -7.73
N ILE A 230 12.35 -14.86 -7.48
CA ILE A 230 13.07 -13.75 -6.84
C ILE A 230 13.12 -12.53 -7.77
N ARG A 231 13.39 -12.72 -9.08
CA ARG A 231 13.37 -11.65 -10.08
C ARG A 231 11.98 -11.06 -10.24
N ILE A 232 10.98 -11.93 -10.31
CA ILE A 232 9.57 -11.59 -10.39
C ILE A 232 9.16 -10.89 -9.09
N TRP A 233 9.56 -11.39 -7.91
CA TRP A 233 9.30 -10.76 -6.62
C TRP A 233 9.98 -9.39 -6.48
N GLY A 234 11.19 -9.21 -7.00
CA GLY A 234 11.87 -7.91 -7.03
C GLY A 234 11.20 -6.92 -7.98
N GLY A 235 10.77 -7.41 -9.16
CA GLY A 235 9.96 -6.64 -10.11
C GLY A 235 8.57 -6.32 -9.56
N TYR A 236 7.96 -7.26 -8.85
CA TYR A 236 6.73 -7.09 -8.09
C TYR A 236 6.96 -6.07 -7.01
N LYS A 237 7.98 -6.15 -6.16
CA LYS A 237 8.22 -5.15 -5.12
C LYS A 237 8.32 -3.73 -5.69
N LYS A 238 8.87 -3.56 -6.89
CA LYS A 238 8.93 -2.26 -7.56
C LYS A 238 7.58 -1.85 -8.17
N MET A 239 6.93 -2.71 -8.96
CA MET A 239 5.62 -2.41 -9.56
C MET A 239 4.51 -2.32 -8.51
N PHE A 240 4.56 -3.14 -7.48
CA PHE A 240 3.70 -3.16 -6.30
C PHE A 240 4.09 -2.07 -5.31
N ALA A 241 5.30 -1.51 -5.27
CA ALA A 241 5.51 -0.24 -4.55
C ALA A 241 4.81 0.91 -5.29
N GLU A 242 4.95 0.95 -6.63
CA GLU A 242 4.30 1.94 -7.49
C GLU A 242 2.78 1.73 -7.61
N THR A 243 2.27 0.52 -7.32
CA THR A 243 0.83 0.17 -7.35
C THR A 243 0.21 -0.17 -6.00
N ALA A 244 0.98 -0.38 -4.92
CA ALA A 244 0.44 -0.55 -3.56
C ALA A 244 -0.23 0.73 -3.09
N GLU A 245 0.36 1.89 -3.43
CA GLU A 245 -0.29 3.21 -3.26
C GLU A 245 -1.65 3.28 -3.99
N LEU A 246 -1.91 2.39 -4.95
CA LEU A 246 -3.13 2.32 -5.77
C LEU A 246 -4.11 1.25 -5.29
N PHE A 247 -3.62 0.20 -4.63
CA PHE A 247 -4.41 -0.98 -4.23
C PHE A 247 -4.73 -1.02 -2.74
N GLN A 248 -3.86 -0.50 -1.89
CA GLN A 248 -4.17 -0.33 -0.48
C GLN A 248 -4.92 0.99 -0.32
N ASN A 249 -6.24 0.88 -0.22
CA ASN A 249 -7.07 1.89 0.41
C ASN A 249 -6.81 1.91 1.93
N ASN A 250 -5.52 1.82 2.34
CA ASN A 250 -5.11 1.86 3.72
C ASN A 250 -5.16 3.32 4.13
N ASP A 251 -6.13 3.65 4.99
CA ASP A 251 -6.17 4.93 5.68
C ASP A 251 -4.79 5.23 6.28
N SER A 252 -4.08 4.22 6.81
CA SER A 252 -2.69 4.30 7.26
C SER A 252 -1.68 4.88 6.25
N GLN A 253 -1.72 4.50 4.96
CA GLN A 253 -0.78 5.02 3.96
C GLN A 253 -1.10 6.47 3.60
N THR A 254 -2.39 6.77 3.42
CA THR A 254 -2.85 8.15 3.16
C THR A 254 -2.48 9.06 4.33
N LEU A 255 -2.64 8.59 5.57
CA LEU A 255 -2.24 9.29 6.78
C LEU A 255 -0.71 9.49 6.86
N SER A 256 0.08 8.48 6.48
CA SER A 256 1.55 8.60 6.43
C SER A 256 2.03 9.61 5.37
N GLU A 257 1.36 9.67 4.20
CA GLU A 257 1.63 10.71 3.20
C GLU A 257 1.31 12.11 3.74
N ILE A 258 0.17 12.27 4.42
CA ILE A 258 -0.21 13.54 5.05
C ILE A 258 0.85 13.96 6.08
N ILE A 259 1.38 13.04 6.89
CA ILE A 259 2.49 13.34 7.82
C ILE A 259 3.71 13.87 7.05
N LYS A 260 4.19 13.16 6.03
CA LYS A 260 5.38 13.58 5.26
C LYS A 260 5.20 14.96 4.61
N LEU A 261 4.02 15.24 4.09
CA LEU A 261 3.69 16.54 3.50
C LEU A 261 3.60 17.63 4.58
N SER A 262 3.04 17.31 5.74
CA SER A 262 2.97 18.22 6.90
C SER A 262 4.35 18.55 7.45
N GLU A 263 5.23 17.55 7.60
CA GLU A 263 6.63 17.75 7.98
C GLU A 263 7.38 18.64 6.98
N SER A 264 7.14 18.41 5.68
CA SER A 264 7.73 19.24 4.62
C SER A 264 7.25 20.69 4.69
N ALA A 265 5.97 20.92 5.01
CA ALA A 265 5.41 22.25 5.24
C ALA A 265 5.97 22.92 6.50
N LEU A 266 6.12 22.15 7.59
CA LEU A 266 6.74 22.62 8.84
C LEU A 266 8.20 23.05 8.62
N LEU A 267 8.97 22.26 7.87
CA LEU A 267 10.35 22.60 7.52
C LEU A 267 10.44 23.87 6.67
N LYS A 268 9.50 24.06 5.74
CA LYS A 268 9.41 25.26 4.92
C LYS A 268 9.14 26.50 5.78
N LEU A 269 8.14 26.45 6.67
CA LEU A 269 7.82 27.52 7.63
C LEU A 269 9.03 27.89 8.49
N LYS A 270 9.67 26.89 9.13
CA LYS A 270 10.88 27.10 9.95
C LYS A 270 12.05 27.70 9.15
N SER A 271 12.10 27.48 7.85
CA SER A 271 13.14 28.05 6.97
C SER A 271 12.85 29.48 6.53
N GLU A 272 11.57 29.85 6.43
CA GLU A 272 11.10 31.20 6.09
C GLU A 272 11.26 32.13 7.30
N GLU A 273 10.94 31.66 8.51
CA GLU A 273 11.15 32.39 9.76
C GLU A 273 12.62 32.69 10.06
N ARG A 274 13.56 31.83 9.66
CA ARG A 274 15.00 32.10 9.81
C ARG A 274 15.54 33.14 8.84
N LYS A 275 14.78 33.48 7.78
CA LYS A 275 15.18 34.44 6.74
C LYS A 275 14.50 35.79 6.91
N ALA A 276 13.42 35.87 7.69
CA ALA A 276 12.72 37.09 8.06
C ALA A 276 13.39 37.75 9.28
#